data_AF-A0A819CAE0-F1
#
_entry.id   AF-A0A819CAE0-F1
#
_cell.length_a   1.000
_cell.length_b   1.000
_cell.length_c   1.000
_cell.angle_alpha   90.00
_cell.angle_beta   90.00
_cell.angle_gamma   90.00
#
_symmetry.space_group_name_H-M   'P 1'
#
loop_
_entity.id
_entity.type
_entity.pdbx_description
1 polymer ?
#
loop_
_entity_poly.entity_id
_entity_poly.type
_entity_poly.pdbx_seq_one_letter_code
_entity_poly.pdbx_strand_id
1 'polypeptide(L)'
;MCGGCIYIMRDENKCPQDEVSFEINDMSINQLPTNYPLLIIHYDRKQLPKDTEERYCDCPSYMKLDDLTRSYFTVTENFLGEISLLIKPIINDEKRQSIFSRSTTRKIFSLLNSQYINHEGRSKVLEATRSLGEHICIDCIRHYQNPQLLKDNLEAAIRLPRGHFPEPAMQEKVLKTILLFLKCCHPITSGEDLVESMAQLVQRKDPYGILSSVHDIVHLLSIAPCCFQMVEQADSSSSIKLKPEFQNYESIRREYDS
;
A
#
# COMPACT_ATOMS: atom_id res chain seq x y z
N MET A 1 -2.61 -8.47 -26.25
CA MET A 1 -2.38 -9.47 -27.32
C MET A 1 -2.14 -8.73 -28.63
N CYS A 2 -1.32 -9.27 -29.55
CA CYS A 2 -1.16 -8.66 -30.87
C CYS A 2 -2.35 -9.00 -31.78
N GLY A 3 -2.58 -8.21 -32.83
CA GLY A 3 -3.70 -8.41 -33.76
C GLY A 3 -3.69 -9.79 -34.43
N GLY A 4 -2.51 -10.32 -34.76
CA GLY A 4 -2.37 -11.67 -35.32
C GLY A 4 -2.84 -12.78 -34.37
N CYS A 5 -2.51 -12.68 -33.08
CA CYS A 5 -3.03 -13.62 -32.07
C CYS A 5 -4.54 -13.51 -31.93
N ILE A 6 -5.10 -12.29 -31.89
CA ILE A 6 -6.55 -12.06 -31.79
C ILE A 6 -7.28 -12.68 -33.00
N TYR A 7 -6.72 -12.54 -34.21
CA TYR A 7 -7.27 -13.16 -35.42
C TYR A 7 -7.33 -14.69 -35.33
N ILE A 8 -6.31 -15.31 -34.75
CA ILE A 8 -6.26 -16.78 -34.57
C ILE A 8 -7.30 -17.24 -33.53
N MET A 9 -7.52 -16.48 -32.45
CA MET A 9 -8.42 -16.87 -31.35
C MET A 9 -9.89 -16.46 -31.58
N ARG A 10 -10.22 -15.89 -32.74
CA ARG A 10 -11.58 -15.39 -33.03
C ARG A 10 -12.68 -16.44 -32.87
N ASP A 11 -12.36 -17.72 -33.12
CA ASP A 11 -13.34 -18.80 -33.10
C ASP A 11 -13.63 -19.30 -31.66
N GLU A 12 -12.71 -19.09 -30.71
CA GLU A 12 -12.86 -19.52 -29.32
C GLU A 12 -13.70 -18.53 -28.49
N ASN A 13 -13.81 -17.27 -28.93
CA ASN A 13 -14.57 -16.18 -28.28
C ASN A 13 -14.28 -16.04 -26.78
N LYS A 14 -13.07 -16.44 -26.34
CA LYS A 14 -12.61 -16.39 -24.96
C LYS A 14 -11.14 -16.07 -24.90
N CYS A 15 -10.75 -15.32 -23.87
CA CYS A 15 -9.35 -15.05 -23.61
C CYS A 15 -8.71 -16.29 -22.95
N PRO A 16 -7.57 -16.78 -23.46
CA PRO A 16 -6.93 -17.99 -22.93
C PRO A 16 -6.34 -17.81 -21.52
N GLN A 17 -6.24 -16.58 -21.03
CA GLN A 17 -5.59 -16.27 -19.75
C GLN A 17 -6.58 -16.15 -18.59
N ASP A 18 -7.73 -15.51 -18.82
CA ASP A 18 -8.72 -15.20 -17.79
C ASP A 18 -10.13 -15.70 -18.16
N GLU A 19 -10.26 -16.43 -19.27
CA GLU A 19 -11.50 -17.04 -19.78
C GLU A 19 -12.64 -16.04 -20.05
N VAL A 20 -12.32 -14.74 -20.06
CA VAL A 20 -13.29 -13.68 -20.34
C VAL A 20 -13.80 -13.84 -21.78
N SER A 21 -15.10 -13.96 -21.91
CA SER A 21 -15.75 -14.14 -23.22
C SER A 21 -15.80 -12.81 -23.98
N PHE A 22 -15.57 -12.86 -25.28
CA PHE A 22 -15.64 -11.72 -26.19
C PHE A 22 -16.26 -12.14 -27.52
N GLU A 23 -16.99 -11.25 -28.18
CA GLU A 23 -17.55 -11.49 -29.52
C GLU A 23 -16.72 -10.73 -30.55
N ILE A 24 -15.90 -11.44 -31.32
CA ILE A 24 -15.01 -10.83 -32.32
C ILE A 24 -15.28 -11.43 -33.71
N ASN A 25 -15.53 -10.58 -34.71
CA ASN A 25 -15.62 -10.93 -36.12
C ASN A 25 -14.58 -10.13 -36.93
N ASP A 26 -14.34 -10.49 -38.20
CA ASP A 26 -13.28 -9.85 -39.02
C ASP A 26 -13.44 -8.31 -39.16
N MET A 27 -14.68 -7.82 -39.12
CA MET A 27 -14.99 -6.39 -39.12
C MET A 27 -14.67 -5.73 -37.76
N SER A 28 -14.85 -6.44 -36.65
CA SER A 28 -14.62 -5.91 -35.30
C SER A 28 -13.15 -5.96 -34.87
N ILE A 29 -12.33 -6.90 -35.37
CA ILE A 29 -10.87 -6.92 -35.13
C ILE A 29 -10.24 -5.62 -35.60
N ASN A 30 -10.58 -5.18 -36.82
CA ASN A 30 -10.07 -3.94 -37.41
C ASN A 30 -10.60 -2.68 -36.72
N GLN A 31 -11.64 -2.81 -35.88
CA GLN A 31 -12.21 -1.73 -35.07
C GLN A 31 -11.69 -1.75 -33.63
N LEU A 32 -10.85 -2.72 -33.25
CA LEU A 32 -10.23 -2.72 -31.94
C LEU A 32 -9.18 -1.60 -31.85
N PRO A 33 -9.22 -0.81 -30.78
CA PRO A 33 -8.26 0.26 -30.59
C PRO A 33 -6.86 -0.31 -30.38
N THR A 34 -5.90 0.27 -31.08
CA THR A 34 -4.48 -0.07 -30.92
C THR A 34 -3.93 0.63 -29.69
N ASN A 35 -3.11 -0.07 -28.90
CA ASN A 35 -2.47 0.52 -27.73
C ASN A 35 -1.23 1.34 -28.15
N TYR A 36 -1.46 2.57 -28.61
CA TYR A 36 -0.41 3.50 -29.03
C TYR A 36 0.64 3.77 -27.96
N PRO A 37 0.27 4.00 -26.68
CA PRO A 37 1.25 4.18 -25.62
C PRO A 37 2.30 3.05 -25.58
N LEU A 38 1.86 1.78 -25.64
CA LEU A 38 2.77 0.65 -25.67
C LEU A 38 3.65 0.60 -26.93
N LEU A 39 3.12 0.97 -28.10
CA LEU A 39 3.90 0.98 -29.34
C LEU A 39 5.04 2.01 -29.29
N ILE A 40 4.80 3.19 -28.72
CA ILE A 40 5.80 4.27 -28.63
C ILE A 40 7.04 3.85 -27.81
N ILE A 41 6.90 2.89 -26.90
CA ILE A 41 8.02 2.31 -26.15
C ILE A 41 9.02 1.67 -27.12
N HIS A 42 8.53 0.86 -28.06
CA HIS A 42 9.37 0.03 -28.93
C HIS A 42 9.68 0.68 -30.27
N TYR A 43 8.80 1.55 -30.77
CA TYR A 43 8.93 2.20 -32.07
C TYR A 43 9.16 3.70 -31.90
N ASP A 44 10.00 4.29 -32.77
CA ASP A 44 10.03 5.74 -32.90
C ASP A 44 8.77 6.23 -33.58
N ARG A 45 8.29 7.43 -33.24
CA ARG A 45 7.06 7.99 -33.84
C ARG A 45 7.08 7.95 -35.38
N LYS A 46 8.26 8.19 -35.98
CA LYS A 46 8.46 8.16 -37.44
C LYS A 46 8.35 6.76 -38.07
N GLN A 47 8.43 5.70 -37.26
CA GLN A 47 8.33 4.30 -37.66
C GLN A 47 6.91 3.75 -37.44
N LEU A 48 6.04 4.50 -36.75
CA LEU A 48 4.62 4.17 -36.67
C LEU A 48 4.00 4.38 -38.06
N PRO A 49 3.09 3.50 -38.52
CA PRO A 49 2.41 3.67 -39.79
C PRO A 49 1.76 5.06 -39.90
N LYS A 50 1.74 5.73 -41.05
CA LYS A 50 1.18 7.09 -41.17
C LYS A 50 -0.30 7.17 -40.76
N ASP A 51 -1.05 6.09 -40.99
CA ASP A 51 -2.43 5.90 -40.52
C ASP A 51 -2.55 5.92 -38.98
N THR A 52 -1.43 5.83 -38.26
CA THR A 52 -1.28 5.80 -36.80
C THR A 52 -1.13 7.24 -36.27
N GLU A 53 -0.66 8.19 -37.09
CA GLU A 53 -0.57 9.62 -36.75
C GLU A 53 -1.92 10.35 -36.84
N GLU A 54 -2.84 9.89 -37.70
CA GLU A 54 -4.21 10.43 -37.77
C GLU A 54 -5.17 9.75 -36.77
N ARG A 55 -4.84 8.54 -36.30
CA ARG A 55 -5.66 7.73 -35.37
C ARG A 55 -5.33 7.89 -33.89
N TYR A 56 -4.49 8.86 -33.52
CA TYR A 56 -4.49 9.36 -32.14
C TYR A 56 -5.93 9.85 -31.90
N CYS A 57 -6.70 9.10 -31.11
CA CYS A 57 -8.12 9.35 -30.79
C CYS A 57 -9.18 8.94 -31.82
N ASP A 58 -8.92 7.97 -32.69
CA ASP A 58 -10.03 7.29 -33.37
C ASP A 58 -10.72 6.36 -32.37
N CYS A 59 -11.64 6.95 -31.59
CA CYS A 59 -12.64 6.18 -30.89
C CYS A 59 -13.31 5.25 -31.91
N PRO A 60 -13.48 3.95 -31.62
CA PRO A 60 -14.03 3.02 -32.59
C PRO A 60 -15.34 3.56 -33.16
N SER A 61 -15.52 3.45 -34.48
CA SER A 61 -16.64 4.04 -35.21
C SER A 61 -18.03 3.59 -34.72
N TYR A 62 -18.10 2.50 -33.95
CA TYR A 62 -19.31 2.02 -33.29
C TYR A 62 -19.66 2.76 -31.97
N MET A 63 -18.71 3.48 -31.36
CA MET A 63 -18.97 4.30 -30.18
C MET A 63 -19.46 5.69 -30.59
N LYS A 64 -20.77 5.92 -30.47
CA LYS A 64 -21.35 7.27 -30.51
C LYS A 64 -20.97 8.01 -29.23
N LEU A 65 -19.80 8.65 -29.22
CA LEU A 65 -19.39 9.52 -28.14
C LEU A 65 -19.85 10.95 -28.37
N ASP A 66 -20.25 11.62 -27.28
CA ASP A 66 -20.32 13.06 -27.26
C ASP A 66 -18.92 13.69 -27.33
N ASP A 67 -18.86 14.97 -27.68
CA ASP A 67 -17.59 15.67 -27.86
C ASP A 67 -16.78 15.74 -26.56
N LEU A 68 -17.47 15.77 -25.41
CA LEU A 68 -16.84 15.76 -24.10
C LEU A 68 -16.11 14.43 -23.82
N THR A 69 -16.74 13.29 -24.07
CA THR A 69 -16.10 11.98 -23.86
C THR A 69 -14.93 11.76 -24.82
N ARG A 70 -15.06 12.23 -26.08
CA ARG A 70 -13.94 12.20 -27.02
C ARG A 70 -12.74 13.00 -26.50
N SER A 71 -12.97 14.20 -25.98
CA SER A 71 -11.93 15.03 -25.37
C SER A 71 -11.21 14.33 -24.21
N TYR A 72 -11.94 13.65 -23.32
CA TYR A 72 -11.32 12.90 -22.22
C TYR A 72 -10.43 11.75 -22.69
N PHE A 73 -10.84 11.01 -23.73
CA PHE A 73 -10.00 9.96 -24.30
C PHE A 73 -8.73 10.53 -24.91
N THR A 74 -8.81 11.68 -25.60
CA THR A 74 -7.63 12.36 -26.13
C THR A 74 -6.64 12.78 -25.06
N VAL A 75 -7.12 13.38 -23.98
CA VAL A 75 -6.26 13.76 -22.86
C VAL A 75 -5.61 12.52 -22.21
N THR A 76 -6.39 11.45 -22.04
CA THR A 76 -5.89 10.18 -21.46
C THR A 76 -4.81 9.56 -22.34
N GLU A 77 -5.02 9.48 -23.65
CA GLU A 77 -4.04 8.94 -24.60
C GLU A 77 -2.74 9.72 -24.61
N ASN A 78 -2.83 11.05 -24.65
CA ASN A 78 -1.65 11.91 -24.62
C ASN A 78 -0.85 11.69 -23.34
N PHE A 79 -1.53 11.63 -22.19
CA PHE A 79 -0.89 11.37 -20.90
C PHE A 79 -0.20 10.00 -20.85
N LEU A 80 -0.87 8.93 -21.31
CA LEU A 80 -0.27 7.59 -21.37
C LEU A 80 0.90 7.54 -22.36
N GLY A 81 0.82 8.29 -23.46
CA GLY A 81 1.91 8.47 -24.41
C GLY A 81 3.14 9.14 -23.80
N GLU A 82 2.95 10.19 -23.01
CA GLU A 82 4.02 10.86 -22.26
C GLU A 82 4.68 9.92 -21.25
N ILE A 83 3.88 9.18 -20.48
CA ILE A 83 4.39 8.15 -19.56
C ILE A 83 5.23 7.10 -20.30
N SER A 84 4.79 6.69 -21.48
CA SER A 84 5.49 5.70 -22.30
C SER A 84 6.87 6.20 -22.76
N LEU A 85 6.98 7.49 -23.07
CA LEU A 85 8.27 8.13 -23.40
C LEU A 85 9.21 8.19 -22.19
N LEU A 86 8.68 8.35 -20.97
CA LEU A 86 9.49 8.35 -19.76
C LEU A 86 10.11 6.97 -19.47
N ILE A 87 9.42 5.87 -19.80
CA ILE A 87 9.91 4.51 -19.57
C ILE A 87 10.71 3.91 -20.72
N LYS A 88 10.59 4.47 -21.94
CA LYS A 88 11.31 3.99 -23.13
C LYS A 88 12.82 3.79 -22.91
N PRO A 89 13.58 4.74 -22.32
CA PRO A 89 15.02 4.55 -22.08
C PRO A 89 15.32 3.40 -21.11
N ILE A 90 14.43 3.17 -20.12
CA ILE A 90 14.59 2.12 -19.10
C ILE A 90 14.45 0.74 -19.74
N ILE A 91 13.55 0.62 -20.72
CA ILE A 91 13.23 -0.65 -21.39
C ILE A 91 14.27 -0.98 -22.46
N ASN A 92 14.78 0.04 -23.15
CA ASN A 92 15.77 -0.14 -24.22
C ASN A 92 17.22 -0.28 -23.70
N ASP A 93 17.40 -0.44 -22.37
CA ASP A 93 18.70 -0.57 -21.70
C ASP A 93 19.70 0.53 -22.11
N GLU A 94 19.18 1.72 -22.43
CA GLU A 94 20.02 2.90 -22.55
C GLU A 94 20.56 3.16 -21.14
N LYS A 95 21.89 3.20 -20.96
CA LYS A 95 22.65 3.27 -19.69
C LYS A 95 22.33 4.48 -18.78
N ARG A 96 21.06 4.81 -18.57
CA ARG A 96 20.54 5.79 -17.63
C ARG A 96 20.11 5.01 -16.41
N GLN A 97 20.58 5.43 -15.24
CA GLN A 97 19.98 4.99 -13.99
C GLN A 97 18.48 5.28 -14.08
N SER A 98 17.67 4.22 -14.01
CA SER A 98 16.21 4.34 -14.07
C SER A 98 15.74 5.28 -12.97
N ILE A 99 15.06 6.36 -13.35
CA ILE A 99 14.43 7.30 -12.40
C ILE A 99 13.36 6.57 -11.58
N PHE A 100 12.78 5.50 -12.13
CA PHE A 100 11.74 4.70 -11.50
C PHE A 100 12.30 3.44 -10.87
N SER A 101 11.78 3.10 -9.68
CA SER A 101 11.96 1.79 -9.08
C SER A 101 11.32 0.70 -9.97
N ARG A 102 11.81 -0.54 -9.89
CA ARG A 102 11.22 -1.68 -10.61
C ARG A 102 9.73 -1.86 -10.30
N SER A 103 9.31 -1.51 -9.08
CA SER A 103 7.90 -1.55 -8.65
C SER A 103 7.08 -0.46 -9.36
N THR A 104 7.59 0.77 -9.41
CA THR A 104 6.97 1.88 -10.16
C THR A 104 6.86 1.54 -11.65
N THR A 105 7.92 1.00 -12.27
CA THR A 105 7.88 0.56 -13.67
C THR A 105 6.79 -0.50 -13.91
N ARG A 106 6.63 -1.49 -13.04
CA ARG A 106 5.56 -2.51 -13.13
C ARG A 106 4.17 -1.90 -13.06
N LYS A 107 3.95 -0.94 -12.16
CA LYS A 107 2.66 -0.23 -12.04
C LYS A 107 2.34 0.61 -13.27
N ILE A 108 3.35 1.29 -13.82
CA ILE A 108 3.23 1.99 -15.11
C ILE A 108 2.82 1.02 -16.22
N PHE A 109 3.49 -0.13 -16.35
CA PHE A 109 3.10 -1.14 -17.34
C PHE A 109 1.67 -1.65 -17.14
N SER A 110 1.22 -1.84 -15.90
CA SER A 110 -0.17 -2.22 -15.61
C SER A 110 -1.16 -1.15 -16.09
N LEU A 111 -0.84 0.13 -15.88
CA LEU A 111 -1.64 1.25 -16.35
C LEU A 111 -1.69 1.29 -17.89
N LEU A 112 -0.54 1.15 -18.55
CA LEU A 112 -0.45 1.16 -20.01
C LEU A 112 -1.20 -0.01 -20.67
N ASN A 113 -1.28 -1.17 -20.01
CA ASN A 113 -2.01 -2.33 -20.54
C ASN A 113 -3.54 -2.26 -20.31
N SER A 114 -4.03 -1.28 -19.55
CA SER A 114 -5.45 -1.19 -19.21
C SER A 114 -6.26 -0.54 -20.33
N GLN A 115 -7.35 -1.20 -20.75
CA GLN A 115 -8.19 -0.75 -21.86
C GLN A 115 -9.22 0.30 -21.40
N TYR A 116 -8.97 1.59 -21.60
CA TYR A 116 -9.89 2.66 -21.14
C TYR A 116 -11.14 2.85 -22.04
N ILE A 117 -11.20 2.22 -23.21
CA ILE A 117 -12.35 2.38 -24.10
C ILE A 117 -13.61 1.69 -23.56
N ASN A 118 -13.46 0.53 -22.93
CA ASN A 118 -14.58 -0.18 -22.33
C ASN A 118 -14.85 0.28 -20.90
N HIS A 119 -16.12 0.22 -20.47
CA HIS A 119 -16.54 0.66 -19.14
C HIS A 119 -15.77 -0.04 -18.00
N GLU A 120 -15.64 -1.37 -18.06
CA GLU A 120 -14.91 -2.14 -17.05
C GLU A 120 -13.43 -1.74 -16.98
N GLY A 121 -12.80 -1.53 -18.13
CA GLY A 121 -11.40 -1.16 -18.19
C GLY A 121 -11.14 0.28 -17.73
N ARG A 122 -12.12 1.19 -17.78
CA ARG A 122 -12.02 2.51 -17.13
C ARG A 122 -11.85 2.40 -15.62
N SER A 123 -12.58 1.51 -14.95
CA SER A 123 -12.40 1.27 -13.51
C SER A 123 -10.98 0.79 -13.21
N LYS A 124 -10.49 -0.18 -14.00
CA LYS A 124 -9.13 -0.71 -13.89
C LYS A 124 -8.06 0.38 -14.08
N VAL A 125 -8.26 1.31 -15.03
CA VAL A 125 -7.38 2.47 -15.24
C VAL A 125 -7.38 3.39 -14.02
N LEU A 126 -8.54 3.70 -13.44
CA LEU A 126 -8.64 4.55 -12.25
C LEU A 126 -7.93 3.91 -11.05
N GLU A 127 -8.15 2.62 -10.81
CA GLU A 127 -7.49 1.85 -9.76
C GLU A 127 -5.97 1.79 -9.97
N ALA A 128 -5.52 1.50 -11.19
CA ALA A 128 -4.09 1.47 -11.53
C ALA A 128 -3.43 2.85 -11.36
N THR A 129 -4.12 3.93 -11.76
CA THR A 129 -3.64 5.31 -11.60
C THR A 129 -3.52 5.69 -10.13
N ARG A 130 -4.54 5.39 -9.31
CA ARG A 130 -4.48 5.60 -7.87
C ARG A 130 -3.33 4.82 -7.23
N SER A 131 -3.21 3.54 -7.57
CA SER A 131 -2.16 2.66 -7.04
C SER A 131 -0.75 3.09 -7.46
N LEU A 132 -0.61 3.70 -8.64
CA LEU A 132 0.63 4.30 -9.11
C LEU A 132 0.95 5.58 -8.32
N GLY A 133 -0.04 6.48 -8.17
CA GLY A 133 0.13 7.73 -7.40
C GLY A 133 0.50 7.48 -5.94
N GLU A 134 -0.20 6.58 -5.24
CA GLU A 134 0.12 6.18 -3.87
C GLU A 134 1.56 5.64 -3.77
N HIS A 135 1.98 4.84 -4.74
CA HIS A 135 3.32 4.28 -4.75
C HIS A 135 4.40 5.32 -5.02
N ILE A 136 4.16 6.26 -5.95
CA ILE A 136 5.07 7.38 -6.21
C ILE A 136 5.23 8.24 -4.96
N CYS A 137 4.15 8.55 -4.24
CA CYS A 137 4.22 9.27 -2.97
C CYS A 137 5.12 8.55 -1.95
N ILE A 138 4.98 7.21 -1.82
CA ILE A 138 5.82 6.40 -0.94
C ILE A 138 7.29 6.41 -1.39
N ASP A 139 7.55 6.25 -2.69
CA ASP A 139 8.91 6.27 -3.25
C ASP A 139 9.56 7.65 -3.04
N CYS A 140 8.79 8.75 -3.17
CA CYS A 140 9.24 10.10 -2.83
C CYS A 140 9.58 10.24 -1.34
N ILE A 141 8.71 9.78 -0.44
CA ILE A 141 8.99 9.80 1.01
C ILE A 141 10.29 9.04 1.31
N ARG A 142 10.46 7.85 0.73
CA ARG A 142 11.67 7.03 0.90
C ARG A 142 12.92 7.73 0.35
N HIS A 143 12.81 8.42 -0.78
CA HIS A 143 13.93 9.14 -1.38
C HIS A 143 14.44 10.28 -0.47
N TYR A 144 13.54 10.98 0.21
CA TYR A 144 13.89 12.06 1.13
C TYR A 144 14.16 11.62 2.57
N GLN A 145 13.86 10.36 2.91
CA GLN A 145 14.08 9.82 4.24
C GLN A 145 15.56 9.49 4.46
N ASN A 146 16.17 10.05 5.51
CA ASN A 146 17.53 9.69 5.91
C ASN A 146 17.52 8.38 6.71
N PRO A 147 18.09 7.27 6.17
CA PRO A 147 18.05 5.97 6.85
C PRO A 147 18.84 5.96 8.17
N GLN A 148 19.86 6.82 8.31
CA GLN A 148 20.67 6.87 9.53
C GLN A 148 19.92 7.50 10.71
N LEU A 149 18.98 8.40 10.43
CA LEU A 149 18.17 9.09 11.45
C LEU A 149 16.79 8.44 11.63
N LEU A 150 16.48 7.36 10.90
CA LEU A 150 15.14 6.78 10.90
C LEU A 150 14.74 6.28 12.30
N LYS A 151 15.66 5.57 12.96
CA LYS A 151 15.46 5.08 14.33
C LYS A 151 15.21 6.25 15.29
N ASP A 152 16.13 7.22 15.30
CA ASP A 152 16.06 8.36 16.22
C ASP A 152 14.78 9.20 16.01
N ASN A 153 14.39 9.42 14.75
CA ASN A 153 13.15 10.11 14.40
C ASN A 153 11.91 9.34 14.87
N LEU A 154 11.92 8.01 14.76
CA LEU A 154 10.83 7.17 15.25
C LEU A 154 10.75 7.23 16.79
N GLU A 155 11.86 7.09 17.49
CA GLU A 155 11.92 7.16 18.95
C GLU A 155 11.45 8.53 19.48
N ALA A 156 11.83 9.61 18.80
CA ALA A 156 11.34 10.96 19.10
C ALA A 156 9.83 11.11 18.84
N ALA A 157 9.31 10.51 17.77
CA ALA A 157 7.89 10.58 17.41
C ALA A 157 6.99 9.82 18.40
N ILE A 158 7.46 8.68 18.92
CA ILE A 158 6.72 7.89 19.91
C ILE A 158 6.59 8.65 21.25
N ARG A 159 7.46 9.66 21.49
CA ARG A 159 7.47 10.47 22.72
C ARG A 159 7.55 9.63 23.99
N LEU A 160 8.38 8.60 23.94
CA LEU A 160 8.61 7.77 25.12
C LEU A 160 9.12 8.62 26.29
N PRO A 161 8.61 8.41 27.51
CA PRO A 161 9.04 9.15 28.69
C PRO A 161 10.55 9.18 28.91
N ARG A 162 11.26 8.12 28.50
CA ARG A 162 12.73 8.05 28.57
C ARG A 162 13.42 8.13 27.21
N GLY A 163 12.67 8.34 26.13
CA GLY A 163 13.18 8.57 24.78
C GLY A 163 13.90 7.39 24.13
N HIS A 164 13.86 6.19 24.74
CA HIS A 164 14.55 5.01 24.23
C HIS A 164 13.55 3.89 23.97
N PHE A 165 13.41 3.45 22.72
CA PHE A 165 12.53 2.33 22.40
C PHE A 165 13.20 1.01 22.81
N PRO A 166 12.59 0.21 23.70
CA PRO A 166 13.22 -1.02 24.19
C PRO A 166 13.49 -2.03 23.08
N GLU A 167 14.55 -2.82 23.21
CA GLU A 167 14.84 -3.89 22.25
C GLU A 167 13.75 -4.97 22.23
N PRO A 168 13.56 -5.72 21.12
CA PRO A 168 12.48 -6.69 20.98
C PRO A 168 12.40 -7.73 22.11
N ALA A 169 13.53 -8.23 22.60
CA ALA A 169 13.58 -9.18 23.71
C ALA A 169 13.09 -8.57 25.03
N MET A 170 13.40 -7.28 25.26
CA MET A 170 12.93 -6.55 26.43
C MET A 170 11.42 -6.26 26.33
N GLN A 171 10.95 -5.87 25.14
CA GLN A 171 9.52 -5.68 24.87
C GLN A 171 8.73 -6.94 25.19
N GLU A 172 9.17 -8.08 24.67
CA GLU A 172 8.53 -9.37 24.91
C GLU A 172 8.48 -9.72 26.40
N LYS A 173 9.61 -9.58 27.12
CA LYS A 173 9.68 -9.87 28.56
C LYS A 173 8.74 -8.99 29.36
N VAL A 174 8.69 -7.69 29.06
CA VAL A 174 7.81 -6.74 29.75
C VAL A 174 6.34 -7.01 29.43
N LEU A 175 5.96 -7.22 28.17
CA LEU A 175 4.59 -7.57 27.77
C LEU A 175 4.09 -8.85 28.44
N LYS A 176 4.92 -9.90 28.50
CA LYS A 176 4.58 -11.13 29.23
C LYS A 176 4.42 -10.89 30.73
N THR A 177 5.25 -10.02 31.30
CA THR A 177 5.15 -9.64 32.72
C THR A 177 3.87 -8.85 33.00
N ILE A 178 3.50 -7.90 32.13
CA ILE A 178 2.22 -7.16 32.19
C ILE A 178 1.04 -8.13 32.18
N LEU A 179 1.02 -9.08 31.23
CA LEU A 179 -0.04 -10.07 31.12
C LEU A 179 -0.17 -10.96 32.36
N LEU A 180 0.95 -11.41 32.93
CA LEU A 180 0.94 -12.21 34.16
C LEU A 180 0.48 -11.38 35.36
N PHE A 181 0.95 -10.14 35.46
CA PHE A 181 0.58 -9.23 36.54
C PHE A 181 -0.93 -8.94 36.54
N LEU A 182 -1.48 -8.59 35.38
CA LEU A 182 -2.91 -8.30 35.20
C LEU A 182 -3.81 -9.52 35.40
N LYS A 183 -3.28 -10.74 35.30
CA LYS A 183 -4.01 -11.99 35.63
C LYS A 183 -4.02 -12.30 37.13
N CYS A 184 -2.98 -11.91 37.85
CA CYS A 184 -2.75 -12.36 39.23
C CYS A 184 -3.03 -11.30 40.30
N CYS A 185 -3.10 -10.00 39.95
CA CYS A 185 -3.05 -8.92 40.93
C CYS A 185 -4.32 -8.05 41.00
N HIS A 186 -4.36 -7.23 42.06
CA HIS A 186 -5.42 -6.32 42.48
C HIS A 186 -5.94 -5.37 41.37
N PRO A 187 -7.16 -4.82 41.54
CA PRO A 187 -7.70 -3.84 40.60
C PRO A 187 -6.74 -2.65 40.47
N ILE A 188 -6.24 -2.44 39.27
CA ILE A 188 -5.41 -1.30 38.92
C ILE A 188 -6.35 -0.17 38.55
N THR A 189 -6.18 1.03 39.11
CA THR A 189 -7.12 2.14 38.82
C THR A 189 -6.71 2.95 37.60
N SER A 190 -5.40 3.02 37.30
CA SER A 190 -4.84 3.85 36.23
C SER A 190 -3.62 3.23 35.56
N GLY A 191 -3.21 3.78 34.41
CA GLY A 191 -1.94 3.41 33.77
C GLY A 191 -0.72 3.71 34.65
N GLU A 192 -0.77 4.78 35.45
CA GLU A 192 0.29 5.13 36.41
C GLU A 192 0.38 4.11 37.55
N ASP A 193 -0.76 3.65 38.08
CA ASP A 193 -0.81 2.59 39.08
C ASP A 193 -0.24 1.26 38.54
N LEU A 194 -0.49 0.96 37.25
CA LEU A 194 0.11 -0.20 36.58
C LEU A 194 1.62 -0.07 36.54
N VAL A 195 2.15 1.10 36.14
CA VAL A 195 3.59 1.38 36.13
C VAL A 195 4.17 1.21 37.52
N GLU A 196 3.58 1.83 38.54
CA GLU A 196 4.10 1.77 39.91
C GLU A 196 4.06 0.35 40.47
N SER A 197 2.95 -0.36 40.29
CA SER A 197 2.81 -1.72 40.79
C SER A 197 3.76 -2.69 40.09
N MET A 198 3.96 -2.52 38.78
CA MET A 198 4.95 -3.28 38.03
C MET A 198 6.38 -2.93 38.41
N ALA A 199 6.67 -1.65 38.64
CA ALA A 199 7.97 -1.19 39.10
C ALA A 199 8.35 -1.88 40.43
N GLN A 200 7.42 -1.96 41.37
CA GLN A 200 7.61 -2.66 42.63
C GLN A 200 7.81 -4.17 42.45
N LEU A 201 7.05 -4.81 41.53
CA LEU A 201 7.20 -6.24 41.22
C LEU A 201 8.57 -6.56 40.60
N VAL A 202 9.01 -5.74 39.65
CA VAL A 202 10.25 -5.92 38.90
C VAL A 202 11.46 -5.62 39.78
N GLN A 203 11.44 -4.58 40.62
CA GLN A 203 12.52 -4.29 41.58
C GLN A 203 12.82 -5.46 42.51
N ARG A 204 11.81 -6.26 42.88
CA ARG A 204 11.99 -7.44 43.74
C ARG A 204 12.57 -8.66 43.02
N LYS A 205 12.47 -8.71 41.69
CA LYS A 205 12.78 -9.91 40.90
C LYS A 205 13.87 -9.73 39.84
N ASP A 206 14.31 -8.51 39.54
CA ASP A 206 15.22 -8.25 38.43
C ASP A 206 16.12 -7.01 38.62
N PRO A 207 17.45 -7.18 38.83
CA PRO A 207 18.39 -6.08 39.00
C PRO A 207 18.93 -5.49 37.68
N TYR A 208 18.46 -5.95 36.50
CA TYR A 208 19.09 -5.68 35.19
C TYR A 208 18.49 -4.54 34.35
N GLY A 209 17.78 -3.57 34.96
CA GLY A 209 17.35 -2.35 34.24
C GLY A 209 16.00 -2.41 33.50
N ILE A 210 15.23 -3.49 33.70
CA ILE A 210 13.87 -3.67 33.14
C ILE A 210 12.92 -2.53 33.56
N LEU A 211 13.13 -1.98 34.75
CA LEU A 211 12.34 -0.89 35.31
C LEU A 211 12.23 0.32 34.37
N SER A 212 13.28 0.60 33.60
CA SER A 212 13.29 1.71 32.63
C SER A 212 12.32 1.44 31.49
N SER A 213 12.41 0.25 30.88
CA SER A 213 11.59 -0.15 29.74
C SER A 213 10.13 -0.41 30.09
N VAL A 214 9.83 -0.76 31.35
CA VAL A 214 8.44 -0.90 31.84
C VAL A 214 7.68 0.40 31.68
N HIS A 215 8.28 1.52 32.07
CA HIS A 215 7.62 2.82 32.00
C HIS A 215 7.29 3.18 30.54
N ASP A 216 8.23 2.98 29.62
CA ASP A 216 8.03 3.30 28.20
C ASP A 216 6.99 2.37 27.53
N ILE A 217 7.00 1.08 27.86
CA ILE A 217 6.06 0.10 27.27
C ILE A 217 4.65 0.26 27.84
N VAL A 218 4.50 0.48 29.15
CA VAL A 218 3.19 0.72 29.76
C VAL A 218 2.63 2.06 29.29
N HIS A 219 3.47 3.09 29.11
CA HIS A 219 3.04 4.36 28.52
C HIS A 219 2.47 4.14 27.11
N LEU A 220 3.17 3.40 26.24
CA LEU A 220 2.66 3.05 24.92
C LEU A 220 1.33 2.30 24.97
N LEU A 221 1.21 1.28 25.83
CA LEU A 221 -0.03 0.53 26.00
C LEU A 221 -1.17 1.40 26.56
N SER A 222 -0.85 2.39 27.39
CA SER A 222 -1.84 3.32 27.94
C SER A 222 -2.35 4.31 26.89
N ILE A 223 -1.51 4.68 25.91
CA ILE A 223 -1.89 5.51 24.76
C ILE A 223 -2.62 4.68 23.69
N ALA A 224 -2.55 3.34 23.74
CA ALA A 224 -3.37 2.44 22.93
C ALA A 224 -4.74 2.23 23.61
N PRO A 225 -5.75 3.08 23.37
CA PRO A 225 -7.04 3.07 24.10
C PRO A 225 -7.84 1.77 23.92
N CYS A 226 -7.45 0.95 22.95
CA CYS A 226 -8.09 -0.30 22.59
C CYS A 226 -7.84 -1.42 23.60
N CYS A 227 -6.69 -1.46 24.30
CA CYS A 227 -6.28 -2.63 25.08
C CYS A 227 -7.05 -2.81 26.39
N PHE A 228 -7.48 -1.70 27.00
CA PHE A 228 -8.06 -1.68 28.35
C PHE A 228 -9.55 -1.34 28.33
N GLN A 229 -10.28 -1.89 29.28
CA GLN A 229 -11.66 -1.52 29.61
C GLN A 229 -11.71 -0.99 31.05
N MET A 230 -12.47 0.07 31.27
CA MET A 230 -12.79 0.51 32.62
C MET A 230 -13.91 -0.36 33.20
N VAL A 231 -13.74 -0.77 34.45
CA VAL A 231 -14.67 -1.58 35.21
C VAL A 231 -14.95 -0.85 36.52
N GLU A 232 -16.20 -0.43 36.71
CA GLU A 232 -16.68 0.12 37.98
C GLU A 232 -16.69 -0.97 39.05
N GLN A 233 -16.11 -0.65 40.20
CA GLN A 233 -16.08 -1.49 41.39
C GLN A 233 -17.23 -1.14 42.33
N ALA A 234 -17.56 -2.07 43.22
CA ALA A 234 -18.69 -1.94 44.15
C ALA A 234 -18.54 -0.79 45.17
N ASP A 235 -17.33 -0.26 45.35
CA ASP A 235 -17.00 0.86 46.22
C ASP A 235 -17.02 2.22 45.50
N SER A 236 -17.55 2.29 44.27
CA SER A 236 -17.52 3.46 43.38
C SER A 236 -16.14 3.82 42.81
N SER A 237 -15.12 2.97 43.00
CA SER A 237 -13.82 3.14 42.33
C SER A 237 -13.83 2.55 40.92
N SER A 238 -13.03 3.09 40.00
CA SER A 238 -12.84 2.52 38.66
C SER A 238 -11.53 1.72 38.61
N SER A 239 -11.55 0.61 37.87
CA SER A 239 -10.36 -0.20 37.59
C SER A 239 -10.19 -0.44 36.10
N ILE A 240 -8.96 -0.51 35.62
CA ILE A 240 -8.65 -0.95 34.27
C ILE A 240 -8.38 -2.46 34.25
N LYS A 241 -9.01 -3.14 33.30
CA LYS A 241 -8.73 -4.54 32.96
C LYS A 241 -8.40 -4.65 31.49
N LEU A 242 -7.57 -5.63 31.12
CA LEU A 242 -7.40 -5.99 29.72
C LEU A 242 -8.72 -6.51 29.17
N LYS A 243 -9.08 -6.07 27.96
CA LYS A 243 -10.19 -6.66 27.22
C LYS A 243 -9.89 -8.13 26.91
N PRO A 244 -10.92 -9.00 26.84
CA PRO A 244 -10.74 -10.44 26.67
C PRO A 244 -9.90 -10.81 25.44
N GLU A 245 -10.02 -10.06 24.35
CA GLU A 245 -9.27 -10.25 23.11
C GLU A 245 -7.75 -10.06 23.24
N PHE A 246 -7.28 -9.33 24.27
CA PHE A 246 -5.85 -9.03 24.50
C PHE A 246 -5.23 -9.81 25.67
N GLN A 247 -5.90 -10.85 26.19
CA GLN A 247 -5.40 -11.63 27.34
C GLN A 247 -4.33 -12.69 27.01
N ASN A 248 -3.86 -12.71 25.76
CA ASN A 248 -2.79 -13.57 25.28
C ASN A 248 -1.67 -12.72 24.65
N TYR A 249 -0.45 -13.27 24.63
CA TYR A 249 0.73 -12.55 24.14
C TYR A 249 0.62 -12.14 22.67
N GLU A 250 0.17 -13.04 21.80
CA GLU A 250 0.09 -12.78 20.36
C GLU A 250 -0.88 -11.63 20.01
N SER A 251 -1.99 -11.52 20.74
CA SER A 251 -2.97 -10.45 20.53
C SER A 251 -2.44 -9.10 21.04
N ILE A 252 -1.94 -9.04 22.29
CA ILE A 252 -1.44 -7.78 22.85
C ILE A 252 -0.18 -7.31 22.11
N ARG A 253 0.64 -8.25 21.62
CA ARG A 253 1.83 -7.94 20.82
C ARG A 253 1.44 -7.32 19.48
N ARG A 254 0.45 -7.89 18.79
CA ARG A 254 -0.06 -7.33 17.53
C ARG A 254 -0.62 -5.92 17.71
N GLU A 255 -1.33 -5.68 18.80
CA GLU A 255 -1.85 -4.34 19.10
C GLU A 255 -0.74 -3.36 19.48
N TYR A 256 0.29 -3.83 20.19
CA TYR A 256 1.47 -3.02 20.54
C TYR A 256 2.31 -2.63 19.32
N ASP A 257 2.44 -3.51 18.33
CA ASP A 257 3.19 -3.24 17.10
C ASP A 257 2.39 -2.40 16.07
N SER A 258 1.06 -2.30 16.22
CA SER A 258 0.15 -1.57 15.32
C SER A 258 0.18 -0.05 15.54
#